data_AF-V9G2F0-F1
#
_entry.id   AF-V9G2F0-F1
#
_cell.length_a   1.000
_cell.length_b   1.000
_cell.length_c   1.000
_cell.angle_alpha   90.00
_cell.angle_beta   90.00
_cell.angle_gamma   90.00
#
_symmetry.space_group_name_H-M   'P 1'
#
loop_
_entity.id
_entity.type
_entity.pdbx_description
1 polymer ?
#
loop_
_entity_poly.entity_id
_entity_poly.type
_entity_poly.pdbx_seq_one_letter_code
_entity_poly.pdbx_strand_id
1 'polypeptide(L)'
;MTDGKLPRGCINNAAAHFGCTRQTVSSVFHARDEKPCESARGIARVWTPGAILEVLEAVPAIERTPYRALVAATGIPRPTLARAKPNKDGIRRATGSVKPYLTSDQTHQHIEFALSFVEEGAGTYRFNSMNDTIHIDEKWFYISKKRKAYYLTDNEEVPHFAVPNVNHLTKVPFLVAVGRPRYDPHSRTWFDGKLGCWLFVEMVEAQRSSKNRPADTPELKCT
;
A
#
# COMPACT_ATOMS: atom_id res chain seq x y z
N MET A 1 -16.14 39.27 39.78
CA MET A 1 -17.18 38.27 40.07
C MET A 1 -17.10 38.00 41.56
N THR A 2 -18.18 38.21 42.31
CA THR A 2 -18.22 37.95 43.76
C THR A 2 -19.23 36.83 43.97
N ASP A 3 -18.84 35.77 44.68
CA ASP A 3 -19.68 34.60 44.98
C ASP A 3 -20.33 33.93 43.76
N GLY A 4 -19.61 33.85 42.64
CA GLY A 4 -20.09 33.20 41.41
C GLY A 4 -21.14 33.99 40.63
N LYS A 5 -21.60 35.16 41.12
CA LYS A 5 -22.60 36.02 40.46
C LYS A 5 -21.95 37.14 39.64
N LEU A 6 -22.52 37.41 38.47
CA LEU A 6 -22.10 38.54 37.63
C LEU A 6 -22.60 39.87 38.19
N PRO A 7 -21.78 40.93 38.13
CA PRO A 7 -22.25 42.29 38.40
C PRO A 7 -23.42 42.67 37.47
N ARG A 8 -24.32 43.50 37.99
CA ARG A 8 -25.50 43.97 37.26
C ARG A 8 -25.06 44.68 35.97
N GLY A 9 -25.64 44.30 34.84
CA GLY A 9 -25.37 44.90 33.53
C GLY A 9 -24.29 44.20 32.70
N CYS A 10 -23.46 43.33 33.28
CA CYS A 10 -22.38 42.65 32.54
C CYS A 10 -22.89 41.82 31.34
N ILE A 11 -24.02 41.13 31.49
CA ILE A 11 -24.63 40.34 30.40
C ILE A 11 -25.10 41.26 29.25
N ASN A 12 -25.65 42.44 29.56
CA ASN A 12 -26.12 43.39 28.55
C ASN A 12 -24.95 44.06 27.82
N ASN A 13 -23.88 44.41 28.56
CA ASN A 13 -22.67 44.98 27.97
C ASN A 13 -21.99 43.97 27.03
N ALA A 14 -21.91 42.70 27.44
CA ALA A 14 -21.41 41.64 26.59
C ALA A 14 -22.31 41.40 25.37
N ALA A 15 -23.64 41.41 25.54
CA ALA A 15 -24.59 41.28 24.43
C ALA A 15 -24.42 42.40 23.39
N ALA A 16 -24.25 43.65 23.84
CA ALA A 16 -23.99 44.80 22.99
C ALA A 16 -22.61 44.71 22.30
N HIS A 17 -21.59 44.26 23.01
CA HIS A 17 -20.23 44.10 22.48
C HIS A 17 -20.14 43.00 21.41
N PHE A 18 -20.83 41.87 21.60
CA PHE A 18 -20.81 40.73 20.67
C PHE A 18 -21.96 40.74 19.65
N GLY A 19 -22.82 41.77 19.68
CA GLY A 19 -23.94 41.90 18.75
C GLY A 19 -24.96 40.75 18.83
N CYS A 20 -25.14 40.15 20.01
CA CYS A 20 -26.03 39.00 20.23
C CYS A 20 -27.08 39.31 21.30
N THR A 21 -28.06 38.42 21.48
CA THR A 21 -29.11 38.66 22.46
C THR A 21 -28.60 38.43 23.88
N ARG A 22 -29.14 39.17 24.86
CA ARG A 22 -28.91 38.93 26.30
C ARG A 22 -29.13 37.46 26.68
N GLN A 23 -30.11 36.80 26.08
CA GLN A 23 -30.42 35.38 26.32
C GLN A 23 -29.28 34.46 25.87
N THR A 24 -28.68 34.72 24.71
CA THR A 24 -27.52 33.97 24.22
C THR A 24 -26.33 34.07 25.19
N VAL A 25 -26.00 35.29 25.62
CA VAL A 25 -24.90 35.52 26.58
C VAL A 25 -25.20 34.86 27.92
N SER A 26 -26.43 34.94 28.40
CA SER A 26 -26.84 34.29 29.66
C SER A 26 -26.76 32.76 29.56
N SER A 27 -27.20 32.17 28.44
CA SER A 27 -27.14 30.73 28.21
C SER A 27 -25.71 30.22 28.15
N VAL A 28 -24.81 30.90 27.42
CA VAL A 28 -23.39 30.57 27.37
C VAL A 28 -22.74 30.69 28.75
N PHE A 29 -23.08 31.74 29.51
CA PHE A 29 -22.54 31.94 30.85
C PHE A 29 -22.97 30.85 31.84
N HIS A 30 -24.21 30.36 31.77
CA HIS A 30 -24.66 29.25 32.61
C HIS A 30 -24.09 27.89 32.15
N ALA A 31 -23.88 27.71 30.85
CA ALA A 31 -23.27 26.50 30.30
C ALA A 31 -21.74 26.45 30.45
N ARG A 32 -21.10 27.45 31.08
CA ARG A 32 -19.64 27.57 31.17
C ARG A 32 -18.96 26.44 31.95
N ASP A 33 -19.66 25.90 32.95
CA ASP A 33 -19.18 24.86 33.86
C ASP A 33 -19.63 23.47 33.37
N GLU A 34 -20.51 23.43 32.36
CA GLU A 34 -20.95 22.21 31.70
C GLU A 34 -19.96 21.83 30.58
N LYS A 35 -19.74 20.53 30.38
CA LYS A 35 -19.00 20.08 29.20
C LYS A 35 -19.79 20.47 27.95
N PRO A 36 -19.17 21.08 26.92
CA PRO A 36 -19.87 21.38 25.68
C PRO A 36 -20.52 20.11 25.15
N CYS A 37 -21.85 20.11 25.01
CA CYS A 37 -22.50 19.02 24.29
C CYS A 37 -22.24 19.24 22.80
N GLU A 38 -21.76 18.21 22.10
CA GLU A 38 -21.74 18.26 20.65
C GLU A 38 -23.17 18.47 20.17
N SER A 39 -23.38 19.49 19.33
CA SER A 39 -24.71 19.77 18.82
C SER A 39 -25.23 18.53 18.08
N ALA A 40 -26.33 17.95 18.54
CA ALA A 40 -27.01 16.82 17.88
C ALA A 40 -27.75 17.24 16.59
N ARG A 41 -27.17 18.18 15.83
CA ARG A 41 -27.72 18.65 14.56
C ARG A 41 -27.33 17.64 13.48
N GLY A 42 -28.27 16.78 13.12
CA GLY A 42 -28.10 15.82 12.03
C GLY A 42 -29.15 14.71 12.06
N ILE A 43 -29.34 14.07 10.91
CA ILE A 43 -30.14 12.85 10.82
C ILE A 43 -29.29 11.71 11.39
N ALA A 44 -29.85 10.96 12.35
CA ALA A 44 -29.18 9.78 12.89
C ALA A 44 -28.84 8.79 11.78
N ARG A 45 -27.61 8.26 11.80
CA ARG A 45 -27.22 7.23 10.83
C ARG A 45 -28.02 5.96 11.13
N VAL A 46 -28.75 5.46 10.14
CA VAL A 46 -29.42 4.15 10.20
C VAL A 46 -28.41 3.03 10.46
N TRP A 47 -27.22 3.15 9.89
CA TRP A 47 -26.10 2.22 10.08
C TRP A 47 -25.00 2.89 10.89
N THR A 48 -24.85 2.48 12.15
CA THR A 48 -23.73 2.92 13.00
C THR A 48 -22.45 2.17 12.63
N PRO A 49 -21.26 2.74 12.87
CA PRO A 49 -19.99 2.04 12.61
C PRO A 49 -19.92 0.65 13.25
N GLY A 50 -20.38 0.52 14.50
CA GLY A 50 -20.43 -0.76 15.21
C GLY A 50 -21.35 -1.79 14.53
N ALA A 51 -22.56 -1.38 14.16
CA ALA A 51 -23.50 -2.28 13.48
C ALA A 51 -22.98 -2.77 12.11
N ILE A 52 -22.24 -1.91 11.39
CA ILE A 52 -21.62 -2.31 10.12
C ILE A 52 -20.54 -3.37 10.36
N LEU A 53 -19.71 -3.21 11.40
CA LEU A 53 -18.64 -4.17 11.72
C LEU A 53 -19.20 -5.52 12.15
N GLU A 54 -20.23 -5.52 13.00
CA GLU A 54 -20.89 -6.74 13.47
C GLU A 54 -21.45 -7.58 12.30
N VAL A 55 -22.18 -6.92 11.38
CA VAL A 55 -22.73 -7.59 10.19
C VAL A 55 -21.61 -8.06 9.25
N LEU A 56 -20.53 -7.29 9.13
CA LEU A 56 -19.38 -7.70 8.33
C LEU A 56 -18.68 -8.92 8.92
N GLU A 57 -18.48 -8.97 10.24
CA GLU A 57 -17.83 -10.08 10.93
C GLU A 57 -18.62 -11.39 10.82
N ALA A 58 -19.95 -11.31 10.82
CA ALA A 58 -20.83 -12.47 10.61
C ALA A 58 -20.72 -13.08 9.20
N VAL A 59 -20.39 -12.29 8.18
CA VAL A 59 -20.27 -12.77 6.78
C VAL A 59 -18.87 -13.32 6.52
N PRO A 60 -18.69 -14.52 5.92
CA PRO A 60 -17.38 -15.05 5.55
C PRO A 60 -16.58 -14.08 4.68
N ALA A 61 -15.26 -13.98 4.90
CA ALA A 61 -14.41 -13.00 4.21
C ALA A 61 -14.44 -13.12 2.66
N ILE A 62 -14.67 -14.33 2.13
CA ILE A 62 -14.78 -14.60 0.69
C ILE A 62 -15.99 -13.87 0.08
N GLU A 63 -17.10 -13.76 0.81
CA GLU A 63 -18.34 -13.14 0.33
C GLU A 63 -18.35 -11.61 0.49
N ARG A 64 -17.34 -11.06 1.18
CA ARG A 64 -17.16 -9.61 1.34
C ARG A 64 -16.63 -8.92 0.06
N THR A 65 -16.48 -9.67 -1.03
CA THR A 65 -16.04 -9.17 -2.34
C THR A 65 -16.78 -9.89 -3.49
N PRO A 66 -17.13 -9.20 -4.59
CA PRO A 66 -17.07 -7.75 -4.82
C PRO A 66 -18.18 -7.00 -4.08
N TYR A 67 -18.19 -5.65 -4.10
CA TYR A 67 -19.20 -4.83 -3.41
C TYR A 67 -20.65 -5.28 -3.61
N ARG A 68 -20.98 -5.85 -4.78
CA ARG A 68 -22.32 -6.37 -5.07
C ARG A 68 -22.68 -7.59 -4.22
N ALA A 69 -21.76 -8.55 -4.07
CA ALA A 69 -21.93 -9.72 -3.22
C ALA A 69 -21.99 -9.31 -1.75
N LEU A 70 -21.12 -8.38 -1.35
CA LEU A 70 -21.10 -7.84 0.01
C LEU A 70 -22.45 -7.20 0.39
N VAL A 71 -23.04 -6.40 -0.51
CA VAL A 71 -24.36 -5.79 -0.30
C VAL A 71 -25.45 -6.85 -0.19
N ALA A 72 -25.41 -7.89 -1.04
CA ALA A 72 -26.38 -8.97 -0.99
C ALA A 72 -26.28 -9.81 0.30
N ALA A 73 -25.05 -10.08 0.78
CA ALA A 73 -24.80 -10.86 1.98
C ALA A 73 -25.09 -10.08 3.28
N THR A 74 -24.77 -8.78 3.31
CA THR A 74 -24.94 -7.93 4.51
C THR A 74 -26.27 -7.17 4.56
N GLY A 75 -26.96 -7.03 3.43
CA GLY A 75 -28.11 -6.13 3.30
C GLY A 75 -27.76 -4.63 3.39
N ILE A 76 -26.50 -4.27 3.59
CA ILE A 76 -26.07 -2.88 3.76
C ILE A 76 -26.01 -2.22 2.38
N PRO A 77 -26.65 -1.04 2.19
CA PRO A 77 -26.59 -0.33 0.92
C PRO A 77 -25.15 0.02 0.51
N ARG A 78 -24.83 -0.15 -0.77
CA ARG A 78 -23.52 0.19 -1.35
C ARG A 78 -23.03 1.61 -0.99
N PRO A 79 -23.86 2.68 -1.00
CA PRO A 79 -23.42 4.02 -0.62
C PRO A 79 -22.97 4.11 0.85
N THR A 80 -23.60 3.34 1.75
CA THR A 80 -23.25 3.30 3.17
C THR A 80 -21.87 2.66 3.35
N LEU A 81 -21.63 1.50 2.72
CA LEU A 81 -20.33 0.83 2.74
C LEU A 81 -19.21 1.68 2.09
N ALA A 82 -19.54 2.45 1.05
CA ALA A 82 -18.58 3.35 0.39
C ALA A 82 -18.17 4.53 1.30
N ARG A 83 -19.10 5.06 2.12
CA ARG A 83 -18.83 6.15 3.08
C ARG A 83 -18.13 5.68 4.36
N ALA A 84 -18.34 4.44 4.77
CA ALA A 84 -17.76 3.92 6.01
C ALA A 84 -16.22 3.89 5.99
N LYS A 85 -15.63 3.64 4.81
CA LYS A 85 -14.17 3.59 4.65
C LYS A 85 -13.45 4.94 4.86
N PRO A 86 -13.81 6.06 4.18
CA PRO A 86 -13.18 7.36 4.41
C PRO A 86 -13.46 7.93 5.81
N ASN A 87 -14.57 7.56 6.43
CA ASN A 87 -14.95 8.01 7.77
C ASN A 87 -14.16 7.33 8.91
N LYS A 88 -13.24 6.40 8.59
CA LYS A 88 -12.50 5.59 9.58
C LYS A 88 -13.44 4.78 10.48
N ASP A 89 -14.59 4.34 9.96
CA ASP A 89 -15.58 3.52 10.67
C ASP A 89 -15.12 2.04 10.86
N GLY A 90 -13.80 1.80 10.97
CA GLY A 90 -13.21 0.47 11.23
C GLY A 90 -13.00 -0.43 10.00
N ILE A 91 -13.47 -0.04 8.82
CA ILE A 91 -13.36 -0.88 7.61
C ILE A 91 -12.10 -0.55 6.80
N ARG A 92 -11.23 -1.55 6.57
CA ARG A 92 -10.07 -1.43 5.68
C ARG A 92 -10.25 -2.23 4.39
N ARG A 93 -9.71 -1.73 3.28
CA ARG A 93 -9.54 -2.55 2.06
C ARG A 93 -8.26 -3.37 2.19
N ALA A 94 -8.39 -4.69 2.11
CA ALA A 94 -7.26 -5.60 1.97
C ALA A 94 -7.16 -6.08 0.51
N THR A 95 -5.93 -6.30 0.04
CA THR A 95 -5.67 -6.95 -1.24
C THR A 95 -4.64 -8.05 -1.00
N GLY A 96 -4.95 -9.28 -1.39
CA GLY A 96 -4.00 -10.39 -1.42
C GLY A 96 -3.43 -10.56 -2.82
N SER A 97 -2.20 -11.07 -2.91
CA SER A 97 -1.68 -11.64 -4.16
C SER A 97 -1.75 -13.16 -4.08
N VAL A 98 -2.00 -13.80 -5.21
CA VAL A 98 -1.90 -15.26 -5.31
C VAL A 98 -0.45 -15.64 -5.01
N LYS A 99 -0.27 -16.55 -4.06
CA LYS A 99 1.04 -17.14 -3.77
C LYS A 99 1.11 -18.50 -4.45
N PRO A 100 2.29 -18.92 -4.92
CA PRO A 100 2.49 -20.29 -5.39
C PRO A 100 2.06 -21.29 -4.31
N TYR A 101 1.40 -22.36 -4.73
CA TYR A 101 1.06 -23.46 -3.83
C TYR A 101 2.32 -24.29 -3.60
N LEU A 102 2.77 -24.36 -2.34
CA LEU A 102 3.88 -25.24 -1.96
C LEU A 102 3.31 -26.57 -1.46
N THR A 103 3.82 -27.67 -1.98
CA THR A 103 3.55 -29.00 -1.43
C THR A 103 4.23 -29.17 -0.06
N SER A 104 3.84 -30.19 0.70
CA SER A 104 4.51 -30.56 1.95
C SER A 104 6.01 -30.75 1.73
N ASP A 105 6.36 -31.42 0.64
CA ASP A 105 7.74 -31.81 0.32
C ASP A 105 8.57 -30.59 -0.07
N GLN A 106 8.00 -29.68 -0.88
CA GLN A 106 8.64 -28.39 -1.20
C GLN A 106 8.86 -27.54 0.05
N THR A 107 7.89 -27.55 0.97
CA THR A 107 8.01 -26.85 2.25
C THR A 107 9.14 -27.43 3.08
N HIS A 108 9.24 -28.77 3.15
CA HIS A 108 10.33 -29.46 3.83
C HIS A 108 11.69 -29.08 3.24
N GLN A 109 11.85 -29.17 1.92
CA GLN A 109 13.09 -28.82 1.22
C GLN A 109 13.50 -27.35 1.46
N HIS A 110 12.54 -26.43 1.49
CA HIS A 110 12.83 -25.03 1.81
C HIS A 110 13.31 -24.85 3.26
N ILE A 111 12.76 -25.61 4.21
CA ILE A 111 13.18 -25.57 5.61
C ILE A 111 14.58 -26.17 5.75
N GLU A 112 14.85 -27.33 5.15
CA GLU A 112 16.18 -27.96 5.13
C GLU A 112 17.22 -27.01 4.52
N PHE A 113 16.89 -26.39 3.39
CA PHE A 113 17.74 -25.39 2.77
C PHE A 113 18.03 -24.23 3.73
N ALA A 114 17.02 -23.65 4.38
CA ALA A 114 17.23 -22.58 5.35
C ALA A 114 18.06 -23.02 6.56
N LEU A 115 17.85 -24.24 7.06
CA LEU A 115 18.61 -24.83 8.16
C LEU A 115 20.07 -25.09 7.79
N SER A 116 20.38 -25.37 6.51
CA SER A 116 21.77 -25.54 6.06
C SER A 116 22.63 -24.28 6.24
N PHE A 117 22.01 -23.10 6.36
CA PHE A 117 22.68 -21.84 6.68
C PHE A 117 22.72 -21.54 8.19
N VAL A 118 22.30 -22.46 9.05
CA VAL A 118 22.36 -22.30 10.51
C VAL A 118 23.51 -23.15 11.06
N GLU A 119 24.48 -22.48 11.66
CA GLU A 119 25.59 -23.09 12.36
C GLU A 119 25.28 -23.19 13.86
N GLU A 120 25.46 -24.38 14.43
CA GLU A 120 25.35 -24.60 15.86
C GLU A 120 26.74 -24.48 16.51
N GLY A 121 26.91 -23.49 17.40
CA GLY A 121 28.19 -23.21 18.03
C GLY A 121 28.04 -22.63 19.43
N ALA A 122 28.78 -23.20 20.38
CA ALA A 122 28.82 -22.78 21.80
C ALA A 122 27.43 -22.67 22.46
N GLY A 123 26.52 -23.62 22.16
CA GLY A 123 25.15 -23.62 22.68
C GLY A 123 24.25 -22.52 22.10
N THR A 124 24.64 -21.92 20.98
CA THR A 124 23.86 -20.89 20.27
C THR A 124 23.72 -21.25 18.79
N TYR A 125 22.59 -20.85 18.20
CA TYR A 125 22.38 -20.93 16.76
C TYR A 125 22.76 -19.60 16.12
N ARG A 126 23.60 -19.65 15.09
CA ARG A 126 24.00 -18.47 14.33
C ARG A 126 23.82 -18.75 12.84
N PHE A 127 23.39 -17.75 12.09
CA PHE A 127 23.40 -17.87 10.64
C PHE A 127 24.84 -17.82 10.12
N ASN A 128 25.13 -18.68 9.15
CA ASN A 128 26.36 -18.64 8.37
C ASN A 128 26.56 -17.22 7.82
N SER A 129 27.78 -16.72 7.93
CA SER A 129 28.12 -15.36 7.51
C SER A 129 27.92 -15.11 6.01
N MET A 130 27.93 -16.17 5.19
CA MET A 130 27.83 -16.17 3.73
C MET A 130 28.89 -15.28 3.07
N ASN A 131 30.08 -15.23 3.67
CA ASN A 131 31.21 -14.45 3.14
C ASN A 131 31.78 -15.08 1.86
N ASP A 132 31.62 -16.37 1.66
CA ASP A 132 32.04 -17.14 0.49
C ASP A 132 30.91 -17.34 -0.54
N THR A 133 29.71 -16.79 -0.28
CA THR A 133 28.54 -16.93 -1.15
C THR A 133 28.37 -15.72 -2.06
N ILE A 134 28.14 -16.00 -3.35
CA ILE A 134 27.71 -15.01 -4.34
C ILE A 134 26.27 -15.32 -4.72
N HIS A 135 25.36 -14.36 -4.53
CA HIS A 135 23.99 -14.48 -4.97
C HIS A 135 23.89 -13.99 -6.42
N ILE A 136 23.38 -14.87 -7.29
CA ILE A 136 23.18 -14.59 -8.71
C ILE A 136 21.68 -14.68 -8.98
N ASP A 137 21.13 -13.66 -9.63
CA ASP A 137 19.72 -13.65 -10.03
C ASP A 137 19.56 -13.05 -11.43
N GLU A 138 18.53 -13.51 -12.15
CA GLU A 138 18.15 -12.98 -13.45
C GLU A 138 16.95 -12.04 -13.29
N LYS A 139 17.08 -10.82 -13.81
CA LYS A 139 16.02 -9.82 -13.74
C LYS A 139 15.71 -9.19 -15.09
N TRP A 140 14.42 -9.23 -15.43
CA TRP A 140 13.89 -8.57 -16.62
C TRP A 140 13.51 -7.12 -16.35
N PHE A 141 14.17 -6.18 -17.05
CA PHE A 141 13.85 -4.77 -17.00
C PHE A 141 13.07 -4.35 -18.24
N TYR A 142 11.96 -3.63 -18.03
CA TYR A 142 11.19 -3.07 -19.13
C TYR A 142 11.89 -1.82 -19.67
N ILE A 143 12.13 -1.75 -20.98
CA ILE A 143 12.69 -0.55 -21.63
C ILE A 143 11.72 0.63 -21.49
N SER A 144 10.42 0.36 -21.64
CA SER A 144 9.35 1.35 -21.50
C SER A 144 8.54 1.12 -20.24
N LYS A 145 8.28 2.19 -19.47
CA LYS A 145 7.42 2.14 -18.28
C LYS A 145 5.97 1.86 -18.68
N LYS A 146 5.33 0.89 -18.01
CA LYS A 146 3.89 0.58 -18.15
C LYS A 146 2.98 1.73 -17.73
N ARG A 147 3.44 2.57 -16.81
CA ARG A 147 2.75 3.75 -16.30
C ARG A 147 3.71 4.93 -16.34
N LYS A 148 3.29 6.02 -16.98
CA LYS A 148 4.01 7.29 -17.03
C LYS A 148 3.16 8.33 -16.32
N ALA A 149 3.76 9.07 -15.40
CA ALA A 149 3.11 10.21 -14.76
C ALA A 149 3.48 11.45 -15.57
N TYR A 150 2.48 12.30 -15.83
CA TYR A 150 2.64 13.59 -16.50
C TYR A 150 2.22 14.70 -15.54
N TYR A 151 2.99 15.79 -15.53
CA TYR A 151 2.54 17.06 -14.97
C TYR A 151 1.98 17.85 -16.13
N LEU A 152 0.67 18.08 -16.11
CA LEU A 152 -0.07 18.74 -17.18
C LEU A 152 -0.77 19.96 -16.60
N THR A 153 -0.97 20.98 -17.44
CA THR A 153 -1.82 22.12 -17.07
C THR A 153 -3.30 21.75 -17.19
N ASP A 154 -4.20 22.51 -16.56
CA ASP A 154 -5.64 22.20 -16.51
C ASP A 154 -6.31 22.08 -17.90
N ASN A 155 -5.70 22.66 -18.93
CA ASN A 155 -6.19 22.66 -20.31
C ASN A 155 -5.50 21.62 -21.20
N GLU A 156 -4.54 20.85 -20.69
CA GLU A 156 -3.81 19.85 -21.46
C GLU A 156 -4.42 18.47 -21.30
N GLU A 157 -4.63 17.79 -22.43
CA GLU A 157 -5.06 16.40 -22.41
C GLU A 157 -3.89 15.46 -22.09
N VAL A 158 -4.19 14.38 -21.36
CA VAL A 158 -3.20 13.35 -21.07
C VAL A 158 -2.75 12.70 -22.37
N PRO A 159 -1.45 12.69 -22.70
CA PRO A 159 -1.02 12.12 -23.95
C PRO A 159 -1.35 10.63 -23.99
N HIS A 160 -1.92 10.19 -25.11
CA HIS A 160 -2.36 8.82 -25.31
C HIS A 160 -1.16 7.89 -25.57
N PHE A 161 -1.01 6.85 -24.75
CA PHE A 161 -0.01 5.80 -24.97
C PHE A 161 -0.71 4.44 -25.03
N ALA A 162 -0.81 3.88 -26.23
CA ALA A 162 -1.33 2.54 -26.46
C ALA A 162 -0.24 1.60 -26.98
N VAL A 163 -0.29 0.36 -26.50
CA VAL A 163 0.45 -0.77 -27.06
C VAL A 163 -0.52 -1.91 -27.28
N PRO A 164 -0.37 -2.73 -28.34
CA PRO A 164 -1.29 -3.84 -28.61
C PRO A 164 -1.38 -4.86 -27.46
N ASN A 165 -0.26 -5.12 -26.79
CA ASN A 165 -0.22 -6.00 -25.61
C ASN A 165 0.88 -5.56 -24.63
N VAL A 166 0.49 -5.24 -23.40
CA VAL A 166 1.38 -4.79 -22.32
C VAL A 166 2.38 -5.86 -21.87
N ASN A 167 2.12 -7.14 -22.13
CA ASN A 167 3.01 -8.24 -21.78
C ASN A 167 4.17 -8.39 -22.78
N HIS A 168 3.99 -7.89 -24.00
CA HIS A 168 4.99 -7.87 -25.09
C HIS A 168 5.76 -6.54 -25.18
N LEU A 169 5.65 -5.67 -24.16
CA LEU A 169 6.57 -4.54 -24.04
C LEU A 169 8.01 -5.06 -24.04
N THR A 170 8.91 -4.38 -24.74
CA THR A 170 10.32 -4.77 -24.83
C THR A 170 10.94 -4.82 -23.44
N LYS A 171 11.55 -5.97 -23.13
CA LYS A 171 12.25 -6.24 -21.87
C LYS A 171 13.65 -6.70 -22.21
N VAL A 172 14.59 -6.37 -21.32
CA VAL A 172 15.98 -6.80 -21.39
C VAL A 172 16.32 -7.57 -20.11
N PRO A 173 16.87 -8.78 -20.22
CA PRO A 173 17.33 -9.59 -19.10
C PRO A 173 18.68 -9.06 -18.60
N PHE A 174 18.87 -9.03 -17.29
CA PHE A 174 20.16 -8.76 -16.68
C PHE A 174 20.49 -9.87 -15.69
N LEU A 175 21.71 -10.38 -15.77
CA LEU A 175 22.29 -11.22 -14.75
C LEU A 175 22.98 -10.32 -13.73
N VAL A 176 22.60 -10.42 -12.46
CA VAL A 176 23.17 -9.60 -11.40
C VAL A 176 23.82 -10.51 -10.37
N ALA A 177 25.08 -10.25 -10.05
CA ALA A 177 25.79 -10.94 -8.98
C ALA A 177 26.10 -9.99 -7.83
N VAL A 178 25.71 -10.39 -6.62
CA VAL A 178 25.91 -9.62 -5.39
C VAL A 178 26.44 -10.56 -4.30
N GLY A 179 27.54 -10.18 -3.66
CA GLY A 179 28.02 -10.76 -2.43
C GLY A 179 27.66 -9.91 -1.22
N ARG A 180 27.97 -10.41 -0.01
CA ARG A 180 27.77 -9.64 1.21
C ARG A 180 28.76 -8.45 1.31
N PRO A 181 28.30 -7.23 1.61
CA PRO A 181 29.21 -6.11 1.87
C PRO A 181 30.10 -6.41 3.08
N ARG A 182 31.40 -6.15 2.94
CA ARG A 182 32.39 -6.45 3.99
C ARG A 182 33.61 -5.54 3.90
N TYR A 183 34.24 -5.32 5.04
CA TYR A 183 35.51 -4.61 5.10
C TYR A 183 36.65 -5.53 4.69
N ASP A 184 37.51 -5.06 3.79
CA ASP A 184 38.75 -5.74 3.43
C ASP A 184 39.94 -5.09 4.17
N PRO A 185 40.57 -5.81 5.12
CA PRO A 185 41.71 -5.31 5.86
C PRO A 185 42.95 -5.03 4.99
N HIS A 186 43.10 -5.70 3.86
CA HIS A 186 44.27 -5.57 2.99
C HIS A 186 44.22 -4.27 2.19
N SER A 187 43.11 -4.02 1.49
CA SER A 187 42.91 -2.76 0.77
C SER A 187 42.51 -1.59 1.68
N ARG A 188 42.11 -1.86 2.93
CA ARG A 188 41.53 -0.89 3.88
C ARG A 188 40.28 -0.20 3.32
N THR A 189 39.51 -0.92 2.51
CA THR A 189 38.29 -0.41 1.90
C THR A 189 37.09 -1.32 2.19
N TRP A 190 35.90 -0.77 2.06
CA TRP A 190 34.66 -1.55 2.13
C TRP A 190 34.32 -2.07 0.74
N PHE A 191 34.19 -3.39 0.61
CA PHE A 191 33.50 -3.99 -0.51
C PHE A 191 31.99 -3.79 -0.34
N ASP A 192 31.36 -3.17 -1.34
CA ASP A 192 29.94 -2.80 -1.30
C ASP A 192 28.99 -3.96 -1.66
N GLY A 193 29.54 -5.16 -1.88
CA GLY A 193 28.79 -6.35 -2.26
C GLY A 193 28.51 -6.46 -3.76
N LYS A 194 28.74 -5.41 -4.56
CA LYS A 194 28.37 -5.44 -5.98
C LYS A 194 29.50 -6.07 -6.79
N LEU A 195 29.23 -7.19 -7.44
CA LEU A 195 30.19 -7.83 -8.34
C LEU A 195 29.95 -7.40 -9.79
N GLY A 196 28.69 -7.32 -10.20
CA GLY A 196 28.35 -6.79 -11.50
C GLY A 196 26.90 -6.98 -11.90
N CYS A 197 26.56 -6.37 -13.03
CA CYS A 197 25.27 -6.40 -13.68
C CYS A 197 25.54 -6.49 -15.18
N TRP A 198 25.22 -7.64 -15.77
CA TRP A 198 25.54 -7.94 -17.16
C TRP A 198 24.27 -8.11 -17.96
N LEU A 199 24.21 -7.44 -19.10
CA LEU A 199 23.20 -7.69 -20.11
C LEU A 199 23.51 -9.05 -20.75
N PHE A 200 22.57 -9.98 -20.68
CA PHE A 200 22.73 -11.33 -21.24
C PHE A 200 21.82 -11.47 -22.46
N VAL A 201 22.16 -10.75 -23.53
CA VAL A 201 21.43 -10.80 -24.80
C VAL A 201 22.38 -10.91 -25.98
N GLU A 202 21.95 -11.67 -26.97
CA GLU A 202 22.56 -11.75 -28.29
C GLU A 202 21.56 -11.27 -29.35
N MET A 203 22.10 -10.64 -30.40
CA MET A 203 21.35 -10.33 -31.60
C MET A 203 21.36 -11.57 -32.48
N VAL A 204 20.23 -12.27 -32.54
CA VAL A 204 20.06 -13.50 -33.30
C VAL A 204 19.02 -13.28 -34.39
N GLU A 205 19.17 -13.94 -35.53
CA GLU A 205 18.14 -13.92 -36.57
C GLU A 205 16.89 -14.71 -36.17
N ALA A 206 15.73 -14.15 -36.42
CA ALA A 206 14.46 -14.79 -36.10
C ALA A 206 14.27 -16.07 -36.93
N GLN A 207 14.30 -17.23 -36.25
CA GLN A 207 14.18 -18.54 -36.90
C GLN A 207 12.80 -18.83 -37.52
N ARG A 208 11.76 -18.09 -37.12
CA ARG A 208 10.38 -18.31 -37.59
C ARG A 208 9.71 -16.97 -37.88
N SER A 209 8.97 -16.92 -38.98
CA SER A 209 8.06 -15.82 -39.25
C SER A 209 6.90 -15.84 -38.27
N SER A 210 6.57 -14.68 -37.71
CA SER A 210 5.39 -14.41 -36.90
C SER A 210 4.63 -13.22 -37.46
N LYS A 211 3.39 -13.01 -37.01
CA LYS A 211 2.54 -11.89 -37.44
C LYS A 211 3.23 -10.52 -37.33
N ASN A 212 4.14 -10.36 -36.37
CA ASN A 212 4.80 -9.08 -36.08
C ASN A 212 6.29 -9.05 -36.46
N ARG A 213 6.85 -10.14 -37.00
CA ARG A 213 8.28 -10.26 -37.34
C ARG A 213 8.50 -11.35 -38.39
N PRO A 214 8.97 -11.04 -39.62
CA PRO A 214 9.33 -12.05 -40.60
C PRO A 214 10.57 -12.85 -40.15
N ALA A 215 10.80 -14.02 -40.75
CA ALA A 215 12.03 -14.77 -40.53
C ALA A 215 13.24 -13.92 -40.95
N ASP A 216 14.42 -14.24 -40.39
CA ASP A 216 15.70 -13.58 -40.68
C ASP A 216 15.80 -12.11 -40.25
N THR A 217 14.80 -11.60 -39.51
CA THR A 217 14.88 -10.27 -38.89
C THR A 217 15.72 -10.36 -37.62
N PRO A 218 16.66 -9.43 -37.38
CA PRO A 218 17.45 -9.42 -36.15
C PRO A 218 16.56 -9.22 -34.91
N GLU A 219 16.69 -10.11 -33.93
CA GLU A 219 15.99 -10.07 -32.66
C GLU A 219 16.95 -10.23 -31.47
N LEU A 220 16.67 -9.51 -30.39
CA LEU A 220 17.35 -9.71 -29.11
C LEU A 220 16.81 -10.98 -28.46
N LYS A 221 17.68 -11.97 -28.25
CA LYS A 221 17.40 -13.19 -27.50
C LYS A 221 18.30 -13.29 -26.27
N CYS A 222 17.81 -13.91 -25.19
CA CYS A 222 18.73 -14.42 -24.17
C CYS A 222 19.55 -15.55 -24.79
N THR A 223 20.85 -15.54 -24.52
CA THR A 223 21.72 -16.70 -24.77
C THR A 223 21.38 -17.84 -23.80
#